data_AF-A0A266LT46-F1
#
_entry.id   AF-A0A266LT46-F1
#
_cell.length_a   1.000
_cell.length_b   1.000
_cell.length_c   1.000
_cell.angle_alpha   90.00
_cell.angle_beta   90.00
_cell.angle_gamma   90.00
#
_symmetry.space_group_name_H-M   'P 1'
#
loop_
_entity.id
_entity.type
_entity.pdbx_description
1 polymer ?
#
loop_
_entity_poly.entity_id
_entity_poly.type
_entity_poly.pdbx_seq_one_letter_code
_entity_poly.pdbx_strand_id
1 'polypeptide(L)'
;MNARIQQPHSAFPRQQRGAMLVLVVIAMASLLLMGALALDGSHMLLNKTRLQNAVDAAALSGAKTLSMVVGATGSASLTQTAALNTLSLNASATGNEELGRAITANPSGFAKVELASSVYGPFSFPGPTNATFVRVTVNNYPLSSFFWGVFQALDNGNATGKAVAAVATAGPSPSSGPCDLTPLLVCGDPAQNNPAAGMFWGFKFGDLQVLKTAAGNTSAIGPGNFQLLDFGSGGKTVREGLAGGINQCNIVGATAQTKPGNTVGPASQGLNTRFNEYKGGLSASDYPPDLVITVNPKSFTYAGSPAPILYDGKTVTSSSGNLSTSSGALYDYNNWKQDEAACVGGGAGCQGNGVFERRILKIVIGDCSGKNDGASAIPVLGFGCYFVMQPSAQQGNEAQIFGQFVSVCEGDNVPGPNPAANAGPQIIQLYKTYIDNNQTPSTDS
;
A
#
# COMPACT_ATOMS: atom_id res chain seq x y z
N MET A 1 61.38 -91.79 -34.95
CA MET A 1 61.27 -91.07 -33.67
C MET A 1 60.70 -89.69 -33.94
N ASN A 2 59.74 -89.29 -33.12
CA ASN A 2 58.82 -88.16 -33.29
C ASN A 2 59.49 -86.80 -33.13
N ALA A 3 58.97 -85.80 -33.86
CA ALA A 3 58.92 -84.43 -33.36
C ALA A 3 57.56 -83.82 -33.72
N ARG A 4 56.63 -83.85 -32.75
CA ARG A 4 55.33 -83.18 -32.83
C ARG A 4 55.54 -81.67 -32.71
N ILE A 5 54.95 -80.91 -33.63
CA ILE A 5 54.79 -79.46 -33.54
C ILE A 5 53.83 -79.15 -32.39
N GLN A 6 54.30 -78.45 -31.35
CA GLN A 6 53.45 -77.90 -30.29
C GLN A 6 53.20 -76.43 -30.59
N GLN A 7 51.95 -76.09 -30.89
CA GLN A 7 51.48 -74.70 -30.88
C GLN A 7 51.39 -74.21 -29.43
N PRO A 8 51.85 -72.99 -29.11
CA PRO A 8 51.64 -72.41 -27.80
C PRO A 8 50.17 -72.01 -27.66
N HIS A 9 49.48 -72.60 -26.68
CA HIS A 9 48.15 -72.15 -26.27
C HIS A 9 48.27 -70.72 -25.72
N SER A 10 47.62 -69.76 -26.37
CA SER A 10 47.41 -68.43 -25.82
C SER A 10 46.56 -68.53 -24.55
N ALA A 11 47.15 -68.26 -23.39
CA ALA A 11 46.42 -68.15 -22.13
C ALA A 11 45.41 -67.00 -22.22
N PHE A 12 44.12 -67.29 -22.02
CA PHE A 12 43.12 -66.24 -21.86
C PHE A 12 43.47 -65.37 -20.64
N PRO A 13 43.33 -64.03 -20.72
CA PRO A 13 43.65 -63.16 -19.61
C PRO A 13 42.76 -63.49 -18.41
N ARG A 14 43.38 -63.60 -17.22
CA ARG A 14 42.69 -63.78 -15.93
C ARG A 14 41.71 -62.61 -15.73
N GLN A 15 40.42 -62.92 -15.71
CA GLN A 15 39.37 -61.91 -15.48
C GLN A 15 39.45 -61.36 -14.05
N GLN A 16 39.75 -60.07 -13.91
CA GLN A 16 39.67 -59.32 -12.65
C GLN A 16 38.20 -59.09 -12.25
N ARG A 17 37.49 -60.13 -11.81
CA ARG A 17 36.06 -60.03 -11.43
C ARG A 17 35.81 -59.35 -10.08
N GLY A 18 36.81 -59.27 -9.19
CA GLY A 18 36.64 -58.71 -7.84
C GLY A 18 36.76 -57.19 -7.74
N ALA A 19 37.72 -56.58 -8.45
CA ALA A 19 37.96 -55.13 -8.39
C ALA A 19 36.85 -54.32 -9.06
N MET A 20 36.21 -54.87 -10.10
CA MET A 20 35.09 -54.23 -10.78
C MET A 20 33.90 -54.04 -9.84
N LEU A 21 33.60 -55.03 -8.98
CA LEU A 21 32.47 -54.97 -8.04
C LEU A 21 32.66 -53.83 -7.03
N VAL A 22 33.87 -53.65 -6.51
CA VAL A 22 34.19 -52.55 -5.58
C VAL A 22 34.02 -51.18 -6.24
N LEU A 23 34.51 -51.01 -7.48
CA LEU A 23 34.36 -49.77 -8.24
C LEU A 23 32.89 -49.47 -8.55
N VAL A 24 32.09 -50.48 -8.90
CA VAL A 24 30.66 -50.31 -9.16
C VAL A 24 29.91 -49.91 -7.91
N VAL A 25 30.22 -50.50 -6.74
CA VAL A 25 29.59 -50.13 -5.47
C VAL A 25 29.93 -48.69 -5.09
N ILE A 26 31.20 -48.29 -5.21
CA ILE A 26 31.62 -46.91 -4.92
C ILE A 26 30.95 -45.92 -5.90
N ALA A 27 30.91 -46.25 -7.19
CA ALA A 27 30.26 -45.41 -8.20
C ALA A 27 28.76 -45.28 -7.91
N MET A 28 28.06 -46.38 -7.63
CA MET A 28 26.63 -46.36 -7.29
C MET A 28 26.37 -45.57 -5.99
N ALA A 29 27.20 -45.77 -4.95
CA ALA A 29 27.10 -45.00 -3.72
C ALA A 29 27.30 -43.50 -3.97
N SER A 30 28.27 -43.12 -4.81
CA SER A 30 28.51 -41.72 -5.15
C SER A 30 27.33 -41.08 -5.89
N LEU A 31 26.71 -41.80 -6.83
CA LEU A 31 25.52 -41.33 -7.56
C LEU A 31 24.32 -41.17 -6.63
N LEU A 32 24.11 -42.10 -5.69
CA LEU A 32 23.04 -42.01 -4.71
C LEU A 32 23.25 -40.84 -3.74
N LEU A 33 24.48 -40.62 -3.25
CA LEU A 33 24.80 -39.47 -2.39
C LEU A 33 24.58 -38.14 -3.12
N MET A 34 24.96 -38.06 -4.39
CA MET A 34 24.75 -36.86 -5.20
C MET A 34 23.26 -36.60 -5.48
N GLY A 35 22.49 -37.66 -5.78
CA GLY A 35 21.04 -37.57 -5.94
C GLY A 35 20.33 -37.15 -4.64
N ALA A 36 20.76 -37.68 -3.51
CA ALA A 36 20.27 -37.30 -2.19
C ALA A 36 20.53 -35.82 -1.86
N LEU A 37 21.74 -35.34 -2.12
CA LEU A 37 22.08 -33.92 -1.96
C LEU A 37 21.25 -33.02 -2.89
N ALA A 38 21.02 -33.47 -4.13
CA ALA A 38 20.18 -32.73 -5.07
C ALA A 38 18.72 -32.61 -4.60
N LEU A 39 18.16 -33.66 -3.99
CA LEU A 39 16.81 -33.62 -3.40
C LEU A 39 16.73 -32.69 -2.20
N ASP A 40 17.69 -32.78 -1.28
CA ASP A 40 17.72 -31.90 -0.10
C ASP A 40 17.97 -30.44 -0.47
N GLY A 41 18.84 -30.18 -1.46
CA GLY A 41 19.08 -28.86 -2.02
C GLY A 41 17.84 -28.29 -2.71
N SER A 42 17.14 -29.11 -3.50
CA SER A 42 15.89 -28.70 -4.15
C SER A 42 14.81 -28.34 -3.12
N HIS A 43 14.69 -29.14 -2.07
CA HIS A 43 13.77 -28.88 -0.96
C HIS A 43 14.12 -27.59 -0.21
N MET A 44 15.41 -27.34 0.03
CA MET A 44 15.89 -26.12 0.67
C MET A 44 15.56 -24.88 -0.16
N LEU A 45 15.85 -24.91 -1.46
CA LEU A 45 15.59 -23.79 -2.36
C LEU A 45 14.09 -23.52 -2.49
N LEU A 46 13.27 -24.57 -2.63
CA LEU A 46 11.81 -24.45 -2.68
C LEU A 46 11.26 -23.77 -1.42
N ASN A 47 11.68 -24.22 -0.24
CA ASN A 47 11.23 -23.64 1.03
C ASN A 47 11.78 -22.23 1.27
N LYS A 48 12.98 -21.92 0.78
CA LYS A 48 13.52 -20.54 0.79
C LYS A 48 12.64 -19.61 -0.03
N THR A 49 12.26 -19.98 -1.26
CA THR A 49 11.39 -19.16 -2.11
C THR A 49 10.00 -19.01 -1.49
N ARG A 50 9.42 -20.08 -0.94
CA ARG A 50 8.12 -20.03 -0.25
C ARG A 50 8.16 -19.13 0.98
N LEU A 51 9.21 -19.24 1.79
CA LEU A 51 9.41 -18.38 2.95
C LEU A 51 9.54 -16.92 2.53
N GLN A 52 10.35 -16.62 1.50
CA GLN A 52 10.53 -15.24 1.02
C GLN A 52 9.20 -14.66 0.54
N ASN A 53 8.45 -15.38 -0.29
CA ASN A 53 7.13 -14.93 -0.76
C ASN A 53 6.16 -14.66 0.41
N ALA A 54 6.18 -15.51 1.45
CA ALA A 54 5.33 -15.34 2.63
C ALA A 54 5.74 -14.12 3.47
N VAL A 55 7.05 -13.87 3.62
CA VAL A 55 7.61 -12.72 4.35
C VAL A 55 7.40 -11.41 3.57
N ASP A 56 7.51 -11.43 2.25
CA ASP A 56 7.20 -10.31 1.36
C ASP A 56 5.72 -9.92 1.46
N ALA A 57 4.81 -10.91 1.39
CA ALA A 57 3.38 -10.68 1.56
C ALA A 57 3.06 -10.13 2.97
N ALA A 58 3.72 -10.66 4.01
CA ALA A 58 3.58 -10.17 5.38
C ALA A 58 4.05 -8.72 5.53
N ALA A 59 5.19 -8.35 4.93
CA ALA A 59 5.69 -6.97 4.95
C ALA A 59 4.75 -6.02 4.19
N LEU A 60 4.30 -6.39 2.98
CA LEU A 60 3.34 -5.60 2.20
C LEU A 60 2.02 -5.40 2.94
N SER A 61 1.47 -6.47 3.52
CA SER A 61 0.24 -6.40 4.31
C SER A 61 0.43 -5.53 5.56
N GLY A 62 1.54 -5.69 6.28
CA GLY A 62 1.88 -4.85 7.41
C GLY A 62 1.99 -3.38 7.01
N ALA A 63 2.74 -3.05 5.95
CA ALA A 63 2.90 -1.68 5.48
C ALA A 63 1.60 -1.06 4.99
N LYS A 64 0.74 -1.84 4.33
CA LYS A 64 -0.60 -1.42 3.95
C LYS A 64 -1.47 -1.15 5.18
N THR A 65 -1.51 -2.04 6.16
CA THR A 65 -2.24 -1.78 7.41
C THR A 65 -1.68 -0.56 8.13
N LEU A 66 -0.35 -0.41 8.21
CA LEU A 66 0.28 0.76 8.82
C LEU A 66 -0.16 2.06 8.15
N SER A 67 -0.24 2.10 6.81
CA SER A 67 -0.73 3.29 6.11
C SER A 67 -2.19 3.62 6.46
N MET A 68 -3.02 2.60 6.71
CA MET A 68 -4.41 2.77 7.16
C MET A 68 -4.50 3.34 8.58
N VAL A 69 -3.63 2.88 9.48
CA VAL A 69 -3.78 3.15 10.93
C VAL A 69 -2.77 4.15 11.50
N VAL A 70 -1.84 4.68 10.69
CA VAL A 70 -0.78 5.59 11.16
C VAL A 70 -1.37 6.82 11.87
N GLY A 71 -0.93 7.13 13.08
CA GLY A 71 -1.50 8.23 13.88
C GLY A 71 -2.75 7.86 14.69
N ALA A 72 -3.31 6.66 14.52
CA ALA A 72 -4.28 6.09 15.46
C ALA A 72 -3.56 5.40 16.63
N THR A 73 -4.24 5.33 17.78
CA THR A 73 -3.77 4.58 18.96
C THR A 73 -3.66 3.09 18.62
N GLY A 74 -2.52 2.46 18.95
CA GLY A 74 -2.33 1.02 18.73
C GLY A 74 -1.93 0.65 17.29
N SER A 75 -1.62 1.62 16.44
CA SER A 75 -1.18 1.44 15.05
C SER A 75 -0.10 0.37 14.87
N ALA A 76 0.93 0.37 15.72
CA ALA A 76 2.00 -0.63 15.67
C ALA A 76 1.50 -2.06 15.93
N SER A 77 0.59 -2.24 16.89
CA SER A 77 0.02 -3.55 17.23
C SER A 77 -0.88 -4.10 16.12
N LEU A 78 -1.74 -3.25 15.55
CA LEU A 78 -2.58 -3.60 14.40
C LEU A 78 -1.71 -4.00 13.19
N THR A 79 -0.64 -3.24 12.94
CA THR A 79 0.35 -3.52 11.89
C THR A 79 1.03 -4.87 12.07
N GLN A 80 1.53 -5.16 13.28
CA GLN A 80 2.15 -6.44 13.60
C GLN A 80 1.17 -7.60 13.45
N THR A 81 -0.07 -7.42 13.92
CA THR A 81 -1.12 -8.43 13.81
C THR A 81 -1.44 -8.74 12.35
N ALA A 82 -1.59 -7.72 11.51
CA ALA A 82 -1.85 -7.90 10.08
C ALA A 82 -0.70 -8.62 9.37
N ALA A 83 0.55 -8.21 9.63
CA ALA A 83 1.73 -8.85 9.05
C ALA A 83 1.83 -10.34 9.44
N LEU A 84 1.67 -10.66 10.73
CA LEU A 84 1.74 -12.04 11.22
C LEU A 84 0.56 -12.89 10.75
N ASN A 85 -0.65 -12.31 10.63
CA ASN A 85 -1.81 -13.00 10.07
C ASN A 85 -1.56 -13.36 8.59
N THR A 86 -1.10 -12.41 7.79
CA THR A 86 -0.77 -12.65 6.38
C THR A 86 0.34 -13.71 6.22
N LEU A 87 1.35 -13.71 7.09
CA LEU A 87 2.36 -14.77 7.13
C LEU A 87 1.72 -16.14 7.39
N SER A 88 0.81 -16.23 8.37
CA SER A 88 0.10 -17.46 8.73
C SER A 88 -0.81 -17.96 7.60
N LEU A 89 -1.54 -17.07 6.92
CA LEU A 89 -2.37 -17.39 5.76
C LEU A 89 -1.54 -17.92 4.58
N ASN A 90 -0.36 -17.34 4.33
CA ASN A 90 0.55 -17.89 3.32
C ASN A 90 1.06 -19.28 3.72
N ALA A 91 1.35 -19.49 5.00
CA ALA A 91 1.81 -20.77 5.51
C ALA A 91 0.74 -21.87 5.52
N SER A 92 -0.56 -21.50 5.53
CA SER A 92 -1.68 -22.46 5.42
C SER A 92 -2.05 -22.80 3.97
N ALA A 93 -1.47 -22.11 2.98
CA ALA A 93 -1.68 -22.41 1.58
C ALA A 93 -1.15 -23.82 1.23
N THR A 94 -1.82 -24.47 0.26
CA THR A 94 -1.44 -25.82 -0.19
C THR A 94 0.02 -25.87 -0.64
N GLY A 95 0.76 -26.86 -0.14
CA GLY A 95 2.19 -27.01 -0.40
C GLY A 95 3.10 -26.32 0.62
N ASN A 96 2.58 -25.52 1.54
CA ASN A 96 3.36 -24.86 2.60
C ASN A 96 3.24 -25.57 3.96
N GLU A 97 2.92 -26.86 3.99
CA GLU A 97 2.60 -27.60 5.21
C GLU A 97 3.78 -27.64 6.20
N GLU A 98 5.02 -27.60 5.71
CA GLU A 98 6.21 -27.52 6.56
C GLU A 98 6.36 -26.13 7.19
N LEU A 99 6.05 -25.07 6.46
CA LEU A 99 6.08 -23.69 6.96
C LEU A 99 4.97 -23.47 7.99
N GLY A 100 3.75 -23.96 7.71
CA GLY A 100 2.62 -23.88 8.64
C GLY A 100 2.90 -24.61 9.96
N ARG A 101 3.58 -25.76 9.91
CA ARG A 101 4.04 -26.49 11.11
C ARG A 101 5.07 -25.68 11.91
N ALA A 102 6.04 -25.06 11.24
CA ALA A 102 7.07 -24.27 11.90
C ALA A 102 6.49 -23.02 12.59
N ILE A 103 5.53 -22.33 11.97
CA ILE A 103 4.82 -21.20 12.59
C ILE A 103 4.01 -21.67 13.79
N THR A 104 3.25 -22.78 13.66
CA THR A 104 2.44 -23.33 14.76
C THR A 104 3.28 -23.71 15.98
N ALA A 105 4.52 -24.17 15.77
CA ALA A 105 5.45 -24.51 16.83
C ALA A 105 6.02 -23.26 17.56
N ASN A 106 6.01 -22.09 16.93
CA ASN A 106 6.53 -20.84 17.50
C ASN A 106 5.73 -19.60 17.02
N PRO A 107 4.44 -19.47 17.40
CA PRO A 107 3.53 -18.50 16.79
C PRO A 107 3.92 -17.04 17.03
N SER A 108 4.62 -16.74 18.14
CA SER A 108 5.04 -15.38 18.51
C SER A 108 6.52 -15.09 18.26
N GLY A 109 7.34 -16.13 18.05
CA GLY A 109 8.79 -15.99 17.89
C GLY A 109 9.33 -16.40 16.52
N PHE A 110 8.49 -16.94 15.63
CA PHE A 110 8.93 -17.38 14.30
C PHE A 110 9.37 -16.18 13.43
N ALA A 111 8.61 -15.09 13.46
CA ALA A 111 8.89 -13.87 12.72
C ALA A 111 8.91 -12.66 13.66
N LYS A 112 9.80 -11.71 13.37
CA LYS A 112 9.86 -10.39 14.02
C LYS A 112 9.29 -9.35 13.07
N VAL A 113 8.40 -8.49 13.59
CA VAL A 113 7.86 -7.34 12.85
C VAL A 113 8.35 -6.08 13.51
N GLU A 114 9.01 -5.21 12.75
CA GLU A 114 9.63 -3.98 13.22
C GLU A 114 9.25 -2.81 12.30
N LEU A 115 9.23 -1.60 12.86
CA LEU A 115 8.75 -0.39 12.19
C LEU A 115 9.85 0.69 12.16
N ALA A 116 9.86 1.51 11.11
CA ALA A 116 10.78 2.64 10.96
C ALA A 116 10.15 3.80 10.18
N SER A 117 10.69 5.02 10.36
CA SER A 117 10.33 6.21 9.57
C SER A 117 11.14 6.36 8.28
N SER A 118 12.10 5.45 8.06
CA SER A 118 13.00 5.42 6.91
C SER A 118 13.20 3.98 6.48
N VAL A 119 13.32 3.76 5.16
CA VAL A 119 13.67 2.45 4.57
C VAL A 119 15.00 1.90 5.11
N TYR A 120 15.90 2.78 5.57
CA TYR A 120 17.21 2.42 6.12
C TYR A 120 17.18 2.11 7.62
N GLY A 121 16.05 2.32 8.31
CA GLY A 121 15.92 2.16 9.75
C GLY A 121 16.32 3.42 10.54
N PRO A 122 16.59 3.29 11.86
CA PRO A 122 16.59 2.04 12.62
C PRO A 122 15.19 1.44 12.74
N PHE A 123 15.08 0.13 12.53
CA PHE A 123 13.84 -0.61 12.74
C PHE A 123 13.75 -1.07 14.19
N SER A 124 12.58 -0.87 14.79
CA SER A 124 12.28 -1.38 16.13
C SER A 124 10.77 -1.55 16.29
N PHE A 125 10.34 -2.25 17.33
CA PHE A 125 8.93 -2.34 17.71
C PHE A 125 8.73 -1.71 19.10
N PRO A 126 7.74 -0.82 19.31
CA PRO A 126 6.70 -0.38 18.37
C PRO A 126 7.17 0.66 17.33
N GLY A 127 8.47 1.01 17.29
CA GLY A 127 9.01 1.98 16.35
C GLY A 127 8.66 3.44 16.69
N PRO A 128 9.09 4.40 15.86
CA PRO A 128 8.76 5.81 16.03
C PRO A 128 7.28 6.08 15.69
N THR A 129 6.70 7.15 16.26
CA THR A 129 5.29 7.50 16.03
C THR A 129 4.96 7.88 14.58
N ASN A 130 5.96 8.31 13.82
CA ASN A 130 5.88 8.60 12.39
C ASN A 130 6.43 7.45 11.52
N ALA A 131 6.38 6.21 12.01
CA ALA A 131 6.78 5.06 11.21
C ALA A 131 5.90 4.91 9.95
N THR A 132 6.56 4.60 8.83
CA THR A 132 5.95 4.41 7.51
C THR A 132 6.46 3.13 6.83
N PHE A 133 7.53 2.53 7.34
CA PHE A 133 8.13 1.31 6.82
C PHE A 133 7.95 0.16 7.82
N VAL A 134 7.73 -1.03 7.28
CA VAL A 134 7.57 -2.29 8.02
C VAL A 134 8.62 -3.27 7.54
N ARG A 135 9.34 -3.89 8.48
CA ARG A 135 10.26 -4.98 8.21
C ARG A 135 9.79 -6.25 8.90
N VAL A 136 9.73 -7.34 8.15
CA VAL A 136 9.42 -8.67 8.66
C VAL A 136 10.67 -9.54 8.50
N THR A 137 11.12 -10.16 9.59
CA THR A 137 12.34 -10.96 9.62
C THR A 137 12.08 -12.34 10.21
N VAL A 138 12.47 -13.39 9.48
CA VAL A 138 12.56 -14.77 9.97
C VAL A 138 14.03 -15.15 10.03
N ASN A 139 14.61 -15.16 11.23
CA ASN A 139 16.05 -15.39 11.43
C ASN A 139 16.45 -16.84 11.19
N ASN A 140 15.57 -17.79 11.47
CA ASN A 140 15.88 -19.20 11.38
C ASN A 140 14.61 -20.04 11.19
N TYR A 141 14.47 -20.63 10.01
CA TYR A 141 13.46 -21.62 9.67
C TYR A 141 14.16 -22.97 9.42
N PRO A 142 14.20 -23.86 10.43
CA PRO A 142 14.80 -25.18 10.28
C PRO A 142 13.93 -26.06 9.37
N LEU A 143 14.58 -26.79 8.45
CA LEU A 143 13.94 -27.69 7.51
C LEU A 143 14.20 -29.15 7.87
N SER A 144 13.26 -30.00 7.46
CA SER A 144 13.43 -31.44 7.50
C SER A 144 14.67 -31.88 6.72
N SER A 145 15.47 -32.71 7.38
CA SER A 145 16.72 -33.26 6.88
C SER A 145 16.49 -34.72 6.51
N PHE A 146 16.33 -35.01 5.21
CA PHE A 146 16.09 -36.38 4.75
C PHE A 146 17.40 -37.16 4.64
N PHE A 147 18.32 -36.64 3.83
CA PHE A 147 19.63 -37.24 3.60
C PHE A 147 20.78 -36.39 4.13
N TRP A 148 20.51 -35.13 4.51
CA TRP A 148 21.45 -34.24 5.19
C TRP A 148 22.02 -34.84 6.49
N GLY A 149 21.27 -35.73 7.15
CA GLY A 149 21.76 -36.50 8.30
C GLY A 149 22.96 -37.41 7.98
N VAL A 150 23.09 -37.89 6.74
CA VAL A 150 24.27 -38.65 6.29
C VAL A 150 25.49 -37.74 6.23
N PHE A 151 25.33 -36.49 5.79
CA PHE A 151 26.41 -35.51 5.76
C PHE A 151 26.85 -35.12 7.19
N GLN A 152 25.89 -34.90 8.10
CA GLN A 152 26.19 -34.70 9.52
C GLN A 152 26.93 -35.91 10.12
N ALA A 153 26.55 -37.15 9.78
CA ALA A 153 27.25 -38.34 10.24
C ALA A 153 28.69 -38.46 9.68
N LEU A 154 28.90 -38.07 8.42
CA LEU A 154 30.23 -38.09 7.77
C LEU A 154 31.17 -36.99 8.29
N ASP A 155 30.61 -35.86 8.74
CA ASP A 155 31.36 -34.72 9.28
C ASP A 155 31.40 -34.70 10.82
N ASN A 156 31.17 -35.85 11.47
CA ASN A 156 31.15 -36.00 12.94
C ASN A 156 30.23 -34.99 13.67
N GLY A 157 29.13 -34.57 13.04
CA GLY A 157 28.17 -33.62 13.58
C GLY A 157 28.54 -32.14 13.44
N ASN A 158 29.62 -31.80 12.74
CA ASN A 158 30.04 -30.40 12.54
C ASN A 158 29.22 -29.67 11.46
N ALA A 159 28.55 -30.40 10.57
CA ALA A 159 27.70 -29.80 9.55
C ALA A 159 26.50 -29.08 10.17
N THR A 160 26.29 -27.82 9.80
CA THR A 160 25.17 -27.01 10.28
C THR A 160 23.82 -27.63 9.90
N GLY A 161 22.82 -27.42 10.74
CA GLY A 161 21.44 -27.84 10.45
C GLY A 161 20.93 -27.16 9.17
N LYS A 162 20.15 -27.90 8.37
CA LYS A 162 19.50 -27.37 7.17
C LYS A 162 18.43 -26.35 7.58
N ALA A 163 18.71 -25.08 7.39
CA ALA A 163 17.80 -23.99 7.73
C ALA A 163 17.86 -22.87 6.68
N VAL A 164 16.79 -22.09 6.61
CA VAL A 164 16.70 -20.91 5.75
C VAL A 164 16.26 -19.71 6.59
N ALA A 165 16.61 -18.50 6.16
CA ALA A 165 16.13 -17.25 6.72
C ALA A 165 15.37 -16.46 5.66
N ALA A 166 14.65 -15.40 6.02
CA ALA A 166 14.08 -14.46 5.07
C ALA A 166 13.87 -13.10 5.73
N VAL A 167 13.91 -12.04 4.92
CA VAL A 167 13.66 -10.69 5.37
C VAL A 167 13.00 -9.90 4.25
N ALA A 168 12.02 -9.06 4.59
CA ALA A 168 11.38 -8.16 3.65
C ALA A 168 11.07 -6.82 4.31
N THR A 169 11.25 -5.74 3.55
CA THR A 169 10.93 -4.37 3.96
C THR A 169 9.93 -3.79 2.99
N ALA A 170 8.81 -3.28 3.49
CA ALA A 170 7.80 -2.61 2.69
C ALA A 170 7.49 -1.22 3.24
N GLY A 171 7.06 -0.32 2.37
CA GLY A 171 6.67 1.04 2.76
C GLY A 171 6.16 1.84 1.58
N PRO A 172 5.80 3.11 1.79
CA PRO A 172 5.27 3.96 0.75
C PRO A 172 6.33 4.36 -0.27
N SER A 173 5.89 4.56 -1.51
CA SER A 173 6.59 5.22 -2.60
C SER A 173 5.65 6.20 -3.27
N PRO A 174 6.09 7.42 -3.64
CA PRO A 174 5.23 8.37 -4.36
C PRO A 174 4.72 7.75 -5.66
N SER A 175 3.44 7.88 -5.98
CA SER A 175 2.94 7.51 -7.31
C SER A 175 3.41 8.53 -8.35
N SER A 176 3.96 8.06 -9.48
CA SER A 176 4.23 8.96 -10.60
C SER A 176 2.97 9.10 -11.47
N GLY A 177 2.21 10.16 -11.25
CA GLY A 177 1.01 10.46 -12.04
C GLY A 177 -0.16 9.52 -11.70
N PRO A 178 -0.91 9.79 -10.62
CA PRO A 178 -2.09 9.02 -10.26
C PRO A 178 -3.15 9.09 -11.36
N CYS A 179 -3.87 8.01 -11.56
CA CYS A 179 -4.88 7.90 -12.61
C CYS A 179 -6.31 7.81 -12.07
N ASP A 180 -6.50 7.32 -10.85
CA ASP A 180 -7.75 7.39 -10.10
C ASP A 180 -7.95 8.80 -9.51
N LEU A 181 -8.02 9.79 -10.39
CA LEU A 181 -8.26 11.18 -10.03
C LEU A 181 -9.76 11.45 -9.97
N THR A 182 -10.15 12.18 -8.93
CA THR A 182 -11.48 12.77 -8.86
C THR A 182 -11.55 13.98 -9.81
N PRO A 183 -12.66 14.19 -10.55
CA PRO A 183 -12.79 15.30 -11.51
C PRO A 183 -13.01 16.66 -10.80
N LEU A 184 -12.09 16.99 -9.90
CA LEU A 184 -12.03 18.22 -9.12
C LEU A 184 -10.66 18.88 -9.29
N LEU A 185 -10.63 20.19 -9.15
CA LEU A 185 -9.40 20.97 -9.11
C LEU A 185 -9.42 21.99 -7.98
N VAL A 186 -8.33 22.02 -7.22
CA VAL A 186 -8.09 23.05 -6.21
C VAL A 186 -6.93 23.93 -6.66
N CYS A 187 -7.07 25.24 -6.43
CA CYS A 187 -6.09 26.24 -6.82
C CYS A 187 -4.97 26.30 -5.78
N GLY A 188 -3.75 25.94 -6.18
CA GLY A 188 -2.55 26.08 -5.35
C GLY A 188 -1.71 27.29 -5.74
N ASP A 189 -0.78 27.64 -4.86
CA ASP A 189 0.23 28.67 -5.09
C ASP A 189 1.60 28.02 -5.34
N PRO A 190 2.20 28.16 -6.55
CA PRO A 190 3.52 27.62 -6.86
C PRO A 190 4.64 28.14 -5.93
N ALA A 191 4.49 29.33 -5.36
CA ALA A 191 5.46 29.91 -4.45
C ALA A 191 5.40 29.33 -3.01
N GLN A 192 4.34 28.58 -2.69
CA GLN A 192 4.09 28.06 -1.34
C GLN A 192 4.21 26.53 -1.26
N ASN A 193 5.25 25.96 -1.88
CA ASN A 193 5.55 24.53 -1.79
C ASN A 193 6.83 24.28 -0.99
N ASN A 194 6.65 23.91 0.29
CA ASN A 194 7.74 23.49 1.17
C ASN A 194 7.34 22.25 1.99
N PRO A 195 7.47 21.04 1.39
CA PRO A 195 7.13 19.78 2.05
C PRO A 195 7.85 19.55 3.38
N ALA A 196 9.09 20.02 3.53
CA ALA A 196 9.86 19.88 4.76
C ALA A 196 9.25 20.69 5.93
N ALA A 197 8.53 21.77 5.62
CA ALA A 197 7.77 22.57 6.58
C ALA A 197 6.28 22.16 6.65
N GLY A 198 5.88 21.08 5.99
CA GLY A 198 4.48 20.61 5.95
C GLY A 198 3.54 21.48 5.11
N MET A 199 4.08 22.23 4.15
CA MET A 199 3.32 23.12 3.26
C MET A 199 3.38 22.62 1.82
N PHE A 200 2.23 22.48 1.18
CA PHE A 200 2.07 21.87 -0.14
C PHE A 200 1.23 22.78 -1.03
N TRP A 201 1.87 23.57 -1.89
CA TRP A 201 1.21 24.51 -2.80
C TRP A 201 0.21 25.45 -2.09
N GLY A 202 0.53 25.87 -0.86
CA GLY A 202 -0.34 26.71 -0.01
C GLY A 202 -1.24 25.96 0.96
N PHE A 203 -1.26 24.62 0.92
CA PHE A 203 -2.04 23.77 1.84
C PHE A 203 -1.19 23.17 2.95
N LYS A 204 -1.72 23.13 4.16
CA LYS A 204 -1.17 22.40 5.31
C LYS A 204 -2.11 21.27 5.70
N PHE A 205 -1.53 20.24 6.31
CA PHE A 205 -2.32 19.13 6.86
C PHE A 205 -3.45 19.64 7.75
N GLY A 206 -4.67 19.21 7.45
CA GLY A 206 -5.86 19.58 8.19
C GLY A 206 -6.59 20.82 7.66
N ASP A 207 -6.06 21.54 6.67
CA ASP A 207 -6.73 22.71 6.13
C ASP A 207 -8.08 22.34 5.51
N LEU A 208 -9.15 22.99 5.96
CA LEU A 208 -10.49 22.78 5.42
C LEU A 208 -10.69 23.63 4.16
N GLN A 209 -11.05 22.98 3.05
CA GLN A 209 -11.17 23.57 1.73
C GLN A 209 -12.56 23.36 1.12
N VAL A 210 -12.99 24.33 0.31
CA VAL A 210 -14.13 24.16 -0.59
C VAL A 210 -13.59 23.54 -1.88
N LEU A 211 -13.83 22.25 -2.08
CA LEU A 211 -13.37 21.49 -3.25
C LEU A 211 -14.24 21.76 -4.48
N LYS A 212 -15.48 22.18 -4.25
CA LYS A 212 -16.45 22.54 -5.29
C LYS A 212 -17.33 23.66 -4.78
N THR A 213 -17.42 24.78 -5.49
CA THR A 213 -18.33 25.88 -5.16
C THR A 213 -19.76 25.60 -5.61
N ALA A 214 -20.72 26.37 -5.07
CA ALA A 214 -22.12 26.35 -5.48
C ALA A 214 -22.49 27.61 -6.28
N ALA A 215 -23.71 27.64 -6.84
CA ALA A 215 -24.23 28.81 -7.54
C ALA A 215 -24.31 30.02 -6.59
N GLY A 216 -23.90 31.19 -7.08
CA GLY A 216 -23.83 32.41 -6.28
C GLY A 216 -22.50 32.58 -5.50
N ASN A 217 -21.62 31.57 -5.50
CA ASN A 217 -20.25 31.73 -4.99
C ASN A 217 -19.29 32.14 -6.12
N THR A 218 -18.28 32.95 -5.79
CA THR A 218 -17.13 33.20 -6.66
C THR A 218 -16.21 31.97 -6.66
N SER A 219 -15.99 31.37 -7.83
CA SER A 219 -15.04 30.27 -7.98
C SER A 219 -13.61 30.79 -8.05
N ALA A 220 -12.68 30.07 -7.41
CA ALA A 220 -11.25 30.39 -7.43
C ALA A 220 -10.61 30.23 -8.83
N ILE A 221 -11.22 29.44 -9.71
CA ILE A 221 -10.73 29.24 -11.08
C ILE A 221 -11.17 30.41 -11.97
N GLY A 222 -12.44 30.81 -11.88
CA GLY A 222 -12.99 31.91 -12.65
C GLY A 222 -14.51 31.78 -12.87
N PRO A 223 -15.16 32.83 -13.40
CA PRO A 223 -16.58 32.82 -13.74
C PRO A 223 -17.01 31.60 -14.58
N GLY A 224 -18.14 30.99 -14.19
CA GLY A 224 -18.71 29.82 -14.88
C GLY A 224 -18.07 28.47 -14.53
N ASN A 225 -16.91 28.48 -13.86
CA ASN A 225 -16.29 27.28 -13.30
C ASN A 225 -16.77 27.01 -11.87
N PHE A 226 -16.82 25.73 -11.52
CA PHE A 226 -17.20 25.25 -10.18
C PHE A 226 -16.19 24.23 -9.66
N GLN A 227 -14.92 24.38 -10.07
CA GLN A 227 -13.82 23.47 -9.71
C GLN A 227 -13.97 22.03 -10.22
N LEU A 228 -14.75 21.83 -11.28
CA LEU A 228 -14.87 20.55 -11.96
C LEU A 228 -13.85 20.45 -13.10
N LEU A 229 -13.32 19.25 -13.31
CA LEU A 229 -12.48 18.92 -14.47
C LEU A 229 -13.29 18.19 -15.54
N ASP A 230 -12.88 18.38 -16.80
CA ASP A 230 -13.47 17.71 -17.95
C ASP A 230 -12.70 16.43 -18.27
N PHE A 231 -13.30 15.31 -17.89
CA PHE A 231 -12.80 13.96 -18.17
C PHE A 231 -13.59 13.29 -19.31
N GLY A 232 -14.44 14.03 -20.05
CA GLY A 232 -15.16 13.51 -21.22
C GLY A 232 -16.64 13.91 -21.29
N SER A 233 -17.56 12.93 -21.11
CA SER A 233 -19.00 13.04 -21.44
C SER A 233 -19.82 13.88 -20.44
N GLY A 234 -19.32 15.06 -20.07
CA GLY A 234 -20.04 16.05 -19.29
C GLY A 234 -20.47 15.55 -17.90
N GLY A 235 -21.75 15.76 -17.55
CA GLY A 235 -22.23 15.46 -16.20
C GLY A 235 -22.21 13.98 -15.81
N LYS A 236 -22.38 13.07 -16.77
CA LYS A 236 -22.30 11.61 -16.51
C LYS A 236 -20.92 11.23 -15.99
N THR A 237 -19.88 11.70 -16.68
CA THR A 237 -18.48 11.48 -16.30
C THR A 237 -18.17 12.12 -14.95
N VAL A 238 -18.71 13.31 -14.65
CA VAL A 238 -18.58 13.90 -13.30
C VAL A 238 -19.21 12.99 -12.22
N ARG A 239 -20.36 12.37 -12.48
CA ARG A 239 -21.00 11.42 -11.56
C ARG A 239 -20.13 10.19 -11.32
N GLU A 240 -19.69 9.54 -12.39
CA GLU A 240 -18.89 8.31 -12.31
C GLU A 240 -17.52 8.60 -11.69
N GLY A 241 -16.87 9.70 -12.08
CA GLY A 241 -15.58 10.12 -11.54
C GLY A 241 -15.68 10.50 -10.06
N LEU A 242 -16.72 11.25 -9.69
CA LEU A 242 -16.96 11.48 -8.27
C LEU A 242 -17.28 10.19 -7.57
N ALA A 243 -18.00 9.22 -8.14
CA ALA A 243 -18.20 7.91 -7.50
C ALA A 243 -16.91 7.08 -7.35
N GLY A 244 -15.83 7.42 -8.07
CA GLY A 244 -14.55 6.69 -8.09
C GLY A 244 -14.45 5.65 -9.22
N GLY A 245 -15.18 5.86 -10.32
CA GLY A 245 -15.23 4.95 -11.47
C GLY A 245 -14.43 5.42 -12.69
N ILE A 246 -13.53 6.40 -12.54
CA ILE A 246 -12.75 6.93 -13.67
C ILE A 246 -11.27 6.71 -13.45
N ASN A 247 -10.61 6.25 -14.52
CA ASN A 247 -9.17 6.06 -14.60
C ASN A 247 -8.62 7.03 -15.66
N GLN A 248 -8.24 8.24 -15.24
CA GLN A 248 -7.61 9.27 -16.06
C GLN A 248 -6.31 9.77 -15.43
N CYS A 249 -5.20 9.42 -16.07
CA CYS A 249 -3.86 9.85 -15.66
C CYS A 249 -3.59 11.29 -16.07
N ASN A 250 -3.25 12.15 -15.11
CA ASN A 250 -2.62 13.43 -15.36
C ASN A 250 -1.19 13.43 -14.79
N ILE A 251 -0.30 14.25 -15.33
CA ILE A 251 1.09 14.37 -14.84
C ILE A 251 1.42 15.82 -14.48
N VAL A 252 2.35 16.00 -13.55
CA VAL A 252 2.86 17.32 -13.17
C VAL A 252 3.52 17.99 -14.37
N GLY A 253 3.26 19.28 -14.57
CA GLY A 253 3.73 20.04 -15.73
C GLY A 253 2.85 19.90 -16.99
N ALA A 254 1.83 19.02 -16.98
CA ALA A 254 0.77 19.04 -17.97
C ALA A 254 -0.34 20.04 -17.59
N THR A 255 -1.40 20.11 -18.39
CA THR A 255 -2.60 20.94 -18.10
C THR A 255 -3.84 20.07 -17.90
N ALA A 256 -4.70 20.44 -16.97
CA ALA A 256 -6.02 19.84 -16.77
C ALA A 256 -7.11 20.76 -17.33
N GLN A 257 -8.03 20.22 -18.14
CA GLN A 257 -9.14 20.99 -18.71
C GLN A 257 -10.27 21.14 -17.69
N THR A 258 -10.75 22.36 -17.47
CA THR A 258 -11.90 22.61 -16.60
C THR A 258 -13.21 22.33 -17.31
N LYS A 259 -14.20 21.91 -16.54
CA LYS A 259 -15.56 21.70 -17.01
C LYS A 259 -16.48 22.78 -16.43
N PRO A 260 -16.91 23.76 -17.23
CA PRO A 260 -17.89 24.74 -16.79
C PRO A 260 -19.24 24.10 -16.43
N GLY A 261 -20.00 24.84 -15.62
CA GLY A 261 -21.34 24.48 -15.19
C GLY A 261 -21.36 23.62 -13.91
N ASN A 262 -22.27 23.98 -13.01
CA ASN A 262 -22.31 23.51 -11.63
C ASN A 262 -22.49 21.98 -11.49
N THR A 263 -23.19 21.34 -12.44
CA THR A 263 -23.33 19.87 -12.50
C THR A 263 -23.85 19.27 -11.16
N VAL A 264 -24.79 19.96 -10.50
CA VAL A 264 -25.24 19.69 -9.11
C VAL A 264 -25.71 18.25 -8.89
N GLY A 265 -26.68 17.80 -9.69
CA GLY A 265 -27.26 16.46 -9.56
C GLY A 265 -26.21 15.37 -9.75
N PRO A 266 -25.49 15.32 -10.89
CA PRO A 266 -24.48 14.30 -11.10
C PRO A 266 -23.33 14.32 -10.06
N ALA A 267 -22.87 15.51 -9.64
CA ALA A 267 -21.80 15.61 -8.65
C ALA A 267 -22.20 15.05 -7.28
N SER A 268 -23.37 15.45 -6.78
CA SER A 268 -23.91 14.95 -5.50
C SER A 268 -24.22 13.45 -5.56
N GLN A 269 -24.81 12.96 -6.66
CA GLN A 269 -25.07 11.53 -6.87
C GLN A 269 -23.79 10.69 -6.76
N GLY A 270 -22.72 11.11 -7.42
CA GLY A 270 -21.43 10.40 -7.39
C GLY A 270 -20.77 10.45 -6.03
N LEU A 271 -20.65 11.65 -5.44
CA LEU A 271 -19.98 11.85 -4.16
C LEU A 271 -20.65 11.06 -3.03
N ASN A 272 -21.99 11.11 -2.96
CA ASN A 272 -22.76 10.58 -1.84
C ASN A 272 -22.73 9.04 -1.74
N THR A 273 -22.28 8.32 -2.77
CA THR A 273 -22.04 6.86 -2.69
C THR A 273 -21.10 6.49 -1.55
N ARG A 274 -20.11 7.35 -1.24
CA ARG A 274 -19.19 7.20 -0.10
C ARG A 274 -19.89 7.15 1.25
N PHE A 275 -21.05 7.80 1.34
CA PHE A 275 -21.87 7.90 2.54
C PHE A 275 -23.03 6.90 2.54
N ASN A 276 -22.96 5.88 1.67
CA ASN A 276 -23.99 4.85 1.51
C ASN A 276 -25.33 5.40 0.98
N GLU A 277 -25.30 6.49 0.22
CA GLU A 277 -26.46 7.10 -0.43
C GLU A 277 -26.39 6.95 -1.95
N TYR A 278 -27.34 6.23 -2.55
CA TYR A 278 -27.32 5.90 -3.98
C TYR A 278 -28.48 6.53 -4.74
N LYS A 279 -28.14 7.25 -5.82
CA LYS A 279 -29.08 7.88 -6.76
C LYS A 279 -28.47 7.86 -8.17
N GLY A 280 -29.28 8.16 -9.19
CA GLY A 280 -28.77 8.35 -10.56
C GLY A 280 -28.24 7.08 -11.24
N GLY A 281 -28.74 5.91 -10.83
CA GLY A 281 -28.35 4.60 -11.39
C GLY A 281 -27.09 3.99 -10.78
N LEU A 282 -26.51 4.59 -9.74
CA LEU A 282 -25.36 4.04 -9.02
C LEU A 282 -25.81 3.00 -8.00
N SER A 283 -24.94 2.05 -7.69
CA SER A 283 -25.21 0.93 -6.78
C SER A 283 -24.04 0.69 -5.81
N ALA A 284 -24.32 0.03 -4.69
CA ALA A 284 -23.31 -0.33 -3.72
C ALA A 284 -22.37 -1.46 -4.18
N SER A 285 -22.78 -2.25 -5.18
CA SER A 285 -21.90 -3.29 -5.75
C SER A 285 -20.79 -2.70 -6.61
N ASP A 286 -21.11 -1.63 -7.34
CA ASP A 286 -20.14 -0.96 -8.21
C ASP A 286 -19.35 0.12 -7.47
N TYR A 287 -20.01 0.80 -6.52
CA TYR A 287 -19.44 1.91 -5.76
C TYR A 287 -19.70 1.72 -4.26
N PRO A 288 -18.98 0.79 -3.60
CA PRO A 288 -19.16 0.55 -2.18
C PRO A 288 -18.94 1.84 -1.36
N PRO A 289 -19.60 1.95 -0.19
CA PRO A 289 -19.43 3.10 0.68
C PRO A 289 -18.08 3.06 1.38
N ASP A 290 -17.77 4.11 2.14
CA ASP A 290 -16.64 4.10 3.05
C ASP A 290 -16.88 3.15 4.24
N LEU A 291 -15.80 2.62 4.82
CA LEU A 291 -15.88 1.88 6.08
C LEU A 291 -16.56 2.70 7.19
N VAL A 292 -16.32 4.02 7.21
CA VAL A 292 -16.83 4.95 8.21
C VAL A 292 -17.56 6.13 7.56
N ILE A 293 -18.88 6.09 7.64
CA ILE A 293 -19.78 7.10 7.06
C ILE A 293 -20.22 8.18 8.06
N THR A 294 -19.66 8.19 9.27
CA THR A 294 -19.98 9.17 10.32
C THR A 294 -19.67 10.60 9.85
N VAL A 295 -20.59 11.52 10.11
CA VAL A 295 -20.48 12.94 9.77
C VAL A 295 -21.00 13.81 10.89
N ASN A 296 -20.66 15.10 10.85
CA ASN A 296 -21.28 16.07 11.74
C ASN A 296 -22.80 16.15 11.50
N PRO A 297 -23.61 16.36 12.55
CA PRO A 297 -25.07 16.36 12.45
C PRO A 297 -25.64 17.55 11.67
N LYS A 298 -24.89 18.65 11.60
CA LYS A 298 -25.22 19.81 10.76
C LYS A 298 -24.25 19.88 9.59
N SER A 299 -24.62 20.60 8.54
CA SER A 299 -23.75 20.80 7.38
C SER A 299 -22.85 22.02 7.56
N PHE A 300 -21.62 21.90 7.07
CA PHE A 300 -20.76 23.03 6.76
C PHE A 300 -21.41 23.90 5.68
N THR A 301 -21.20 25.21 5.78
CA THR A 301 -21.71 26.20 4.82
C THR A 301 -20.62 27.18 4.41
N TYR A 302 -20.82 27.79 3.24
CA TYR A 302 -19.86 28.76 2.69
C TYR A 302 -20.61 29.85 1.93
N ALA A 303 -20.45 31.10 2.40
CA ALA A 303 -21.19 32.24 1.86
C ALA A 303 -20.59 32.81 0.55
N GLY A 304 -19.42 32.33 0.11
CA GLY A 304 -18.72 32.84 -1.07
C GLY A 304 -17.43 33.60 -0.71
N SER A 305 -16.54 33.79 -1.68
CA SER A 305 -15.19 34.31 -1.42
C SER A 305 -15.12 35.84 -1.38
N PRO A 306 -14.33 36.44 -0.45
CA PRO A 306 -13.62 35.79 0.66
C PRO A 306 -14.52 35.68 1.91
N ALA A 307 -14.90 34.47 2.29
CA ALA A 307 -15.56 34.16 3.56
C ALA A 307 -14.95 32.91 4.20
N PRO A 308 -14.98 32.76 5.53
CA PRO A 308 -14.63 31.51 6.17
C PRO A 308 -15.68 30.42 5.90
N ILE A 309 -15.27 29.16 6.00
CA ILE A 309 -16.20 28.04 6.10
C ILE A 309 -16.82 28.06 7.49
N LEU A 310 -18.14 27.92 7.54
CA LEU A 310 -18.91 27.98 8.76
C LEU A 310 -19.49 26.61 9.11
N TYR A 311 -19.67 26.36 10.40
CA TYR A 311 -20.46 25.27 10.93
C TYR A 311 -21.44 25.87 11.95
N ASP A 312 -22.74 25.69 11.72
CA ASP A 312 -23.79 26.29 12.57
C ASP A 312 -23.63 27.82 12.74
N GLY A 313 -23.25 28.51 11.66
CA GLY A 313 -23.01 29.95 11.64
C GLY A 313 -21.70 30.41 12.30
N LYS A 314 -20.84 29.48 12.76
CA LYS A 314 -19.58 29.79 13.44
C LYS A 314 -18.39 29.42 12.57
N THR A 315 -17.35 30.25 12.57
CA THR A 315 -16.10 29.99 11.84
C THR A 315 -15.47 28.69 12.31
N VAL A 316 -15.12 27.85 11.34
CA VAL A 316 -14.36 26.62 11.58
C VAL A 316 -12.87 26.94 11.58
N THR A 317 -12.16 26.44 12.57
CA THR A 317 -10.71 26.51 12.67
C THR A 317 -10.12 25.11 12.58
N SER A 318 -8.92 25.01 12.01
CA SER A 318 -8.15 23.77 11.96
C SER A 318 -6.85 23.91 12.74
N SER A 319 -6.51 22.88 13.51
CA SER A 319 -5.23 22.76 14.20
C SER A 319 -4.75 21.32 14.14
N SER A 320 -3.69 21.08 13.35
CA SER A 320 -3.08 19.76 13.16
C SER A 320 -4.11 18.68 12.77
N GLY A 321 -5.02 19.00 11.85
CA GLY A 321 -6.09 18.08 11.42
C GLY A 321 -7.35 18.12 12.28
N ASN A 322 -7.31 18.68 13.49
CA ASN A 322 -8.50 18.77 14.34
C ASN A 322 -9.33 20.00 14.00
N LEU A 323 -10.60 19.82 13.67
CA LEU A 323 -11.54 20.90 13.37
C LEU A 323 -12.34 21.29 14.61
N SER A 324 -12.53 22.58 14.79
CA SER A 324 -13.32 23.10 15.90
C SER A 324 -14.05 24.40 15.55
N THR A 325 -15.04 24.74 16.38
CA THR A 325 -15.67 26.06 16.42
C THR A 325 -15.61 26.58 17.84
N SER A 326 -16.12 27.80 18.07
CA SER A 326 -16.34 28.29 19.44
C SER A 326 -17.37 27.46 20.25
N SER A 327 -18.12 26.55 19.63
CA SER A 327 -19.01 25.61 20.33
C SER A 327 -18.33 24.31 20.77
N GLY A 328 -17.12 24.01 20.28
CA GLY A 328 -16.44 22.74 20.54
C GLY A 328 -15.85 22.09 19.30
N ALA A 329 -15.31 20.88 19.50
CA ALA A 329 -14.72 20.04 18.45
C ALA A 329 -15.77 19.53 17.45
N LEU A 330 -15.35 19.34 16.21
CA LEU A 330 -16.15 18.76 15.14
C LEU A 330 -15.58 17.40 14.76
N TYR A 331 -16.39 16.56 14.12
CA TYR A 331 -15.92 15.34 13.51
C TYR A 331 -15.05 15.66 12.28
N ASP A 332 -13.80 15.20 12.28
CA ASP A 332 -12.79 15.50 11.26
C ASP A 332 -11.99 14.27 10.82
N TYR A 333 -10.95 14.47 10.01
CA TYR A 333 -10.07 13.41 9.53
C TYR A 333 -9.43 12.61 10.66
N ASN A 334 -9.03 13.23 11.76
CA ASN A 334 -8.39 12.51 12.87
C ASN A 334 -9.40 11.62 13.60
N ASN A 335 -10.65 12.05 13.76
CA ASN A 335 -11.70 11.19 14.29
C ASN A 335 -12.00 10.04 13.34
N TRP A 336 -12.19 10.33 12.04
CA TRP A 336 -12.43 9.31 11.02
C TRP A 336 -11.31 8.26 10.98
N LYS A 337 -10.05 8.69 11.09
CA LYS A 337 -8.91 7.78 11.12
C LYS A 337 -8.90 6.85 12.33
N GLN A 338 -9.36 7.33 13.49
CA GLN A 338 -9.49 6.48 14.68
C GLN A 338 -10.61 5.45 14.50
N ASP A 339 -11.76 5.87 13.97
CA ASP A 339 -12.88 4.99 13.68
C ASP A 339 -12.52 3.95 12.62
N GLU A 340 -11.80 4.36 11.58
CA GLU A 340 -11.34 3.48 10.50
C GLU A 340 -10.33 2.45 11.02
N ALA A 341 -9.37 2.87 11.86
CA ALA A 341 -8.45 1.95 12.52
C ALA A 341 -9.19 0.94 13.42
N ALA A 342 -10.24 1.38 14.13
CA ALA A 342 -11.09 0.49 14.90
C ALA A 342 -11.80 -0.53 13.98
N CYS A 343 -12.27 -0.10 12.81
CA CYS A 343 -12.87 -0.99 11.81
C CYS A 343 -11.91 -2.02 11.25
N VAL A 344 -10.70 -1.61 10.88
CA VAL A 344 -9.64 -2.52 10.42
C VAL A 344 -9.26 -3.51 11.53
N GLY A 345 -9.31 -3.09 12.79
CA GLY A 345 -9.10 -3.94 13.96
C GLY A 345 -10.25 -4.89 14.32
N GLY A 346 -11.34 -4.92 13.55
CA GLY A 346 -12.51 -5.77 13.82
C GLY A 346 -13.49 -5.20 14.84
N GLY A 347 -13.47 -3.88 15.05
CA GLY A 347 -14.43 -3.16 15.89
C GLY A 347 -15.85 -3.10 15.33
N ALA A 348 -16.79 -2.62 16.15
CA ALA A 348 -18.19 -2.44 15.76
C ALA A 348 -18.45 -1.04 15.17
N GLY A 349 -19.55 -0.88 14.42
CA GLY A 349 -19.97 0.41 13.84
C GLY A 349 -19.54 0.66 12.39
N CYS A 350 -18.86 -0.31 11.78
CA CYS A 350 -18.34 -0.24 10.43
C CYS A 350 -19.38 -0.64 9.39
N GLN A 351 -19.30 -0.06 8.19
CA GLN A 351 -20.14 -0.49 7.08
C GLN A 351 -19.72 -1.89 6.61
N GLY A 352 -20.65 -2.85 6.62
CA GLY A 352 -20.35 -4.26 6.31
C GLY A 352 -19.87 -4.51 4.87
N ASN A 353 -20.21 -3.63 3.93
CA ASN A 353 -19.71 -3.62 2.55
C ASN A 353 -18.80 -2.40 2.27
N GLY A 354 -18.34 -1.71 3.32
CA GLY A 354 -17.50 -0.53 3.18
C GLY A 354 -16.09 -0.89 2.70
N VAL A 355 -15.49 0.06 1.98
CA VAL A 355 -14.09 -0.03 1.52
C VAL A 355 -13.29 1.11 2.15
N PHE A 356 -12.03 0.81 2.47
CA PHE A 356 -11.06 1.73 3.04
C PHE A 356 -10.84 2.98 2.16
N GLU A 357 -10.60 4.15 2.78
CA GLU A 357 -10.25 5.42 2.13
C GLU A 357 -11.22 5.92 1.03
N ARG A 358 -12.46 5.40 0.94
CA ARG A 358 -13.42 5.87 -0.07
C ARG A 358 -13.72 7.36 0.08
N ARG A 359 -13.68 7.91 1.30
CA ARG A 359 -13.84 9.35 1.57
C ARG A 359 -12.60 10.19 1.29
N ILE A 360 -11.47 9.61 0.89
CA ILE A 360 -10.30 10.35 0.43
C ILE A 360 -10.38 10.55 -1.08
N LEU A 361 -10.37 11.81 -1.51
CA LEU A 361 -10.35 12.20 -2.90
C LEU A 361 -8.93 12.57 -3.32
N LYS A 362 -8.47 12.00 -4.43
CA LYS A 362 -7.24 12.40 -5.11
C LYS A 362 -7.59 13.51 -6.10
N ILE A 363 -7.09 14.71 -5.86
CA ILE A 363 -7.52 15.93 -6.55
C ILE A 363 -6.30 16.61 -7.18
N VAL A 364 -6.50 17.17 -8.38
CA VAL A 364 -5.48 17.98 -9.06
C VAL A 364 -5.31 19.31 -8.33
N ILE A 365 -4.06 19.64 -7.99
CA ILE A 365 -3.69 20.98 -7.54
C ILE A 365 -3.14 21.73 -8.76
N GLY A 366 -3.82 22.81 -9.15
CA GLY A 366 -3.48 23.60 -10.34
C GLY A 366 -3.11 25.04 -10.03
N ASP A 367 -2.38 25.67 -10.94
CA ASP A 367 -2.08 27.10 -10.90
C ASP A 367 -3.24 27.90 -11.52
N CYS A 368 -4.06 28.53 -10.67
CA CYS A 368 -5.22 29.29 -11.11
C CYS A 368 -4.97 30.79 -11.33
N SER A 369 -3.72 31.26 -11.33
CA SER A 369 -3.39 32.69 -11.37
C SER A 369 -3.81 33.43 -12.65
N GLY A 370 -4.20 32.71 -13.70
CA GLY A 370 -4.68 33.26 -14.99
C GLY A 370 -6.17 33.65 -15.04
N LYS A 371 -6.59 34.28 -16.15
CA LYS A 371 -8.02 34.53 -16.45
C LYS A 371 -8.66 33.25 -17.00
N ASN A 372 -9.29 32.46 -16.14
CA ASN A 372 -9.89 31.17 -16.53
C ASN A 372 -11.42 31.27 -16.65
N ASP A 373 -11.88 32.03 -17.66
CA ASP A 373 -13.30 32.19 -17.97
C ASP A 373 -13.79 30.97 -18.77
N GLY A 374 -14.85 30.30 -18.29
CA GLY A 374 -15.39 29.12 -18.97
C GLY A 374 -14.37 27.96 -19.05
N ALA A 375 -14.39 27.17 -20.13
CA ALA A 375 -13.52 26.00 -20.23
C ALA A 375 -12.07 26.46 -20.42
N SER A 376 -11.19 26.07 -19.50
CA SER A 376 -9.82 26.57 -19.42
C SER A 376 -8.83 25.45 -19.14
N ALA A 377 -7.63 25.59 -19.69
CA ALA A 377 -6.51 24.68 -19.46
C ALA A 377 -5.69 25.16 -18.26
N ILE A 378 -5.75 24.45 -17.13
CA ILE A 378 -5.05 24.84 -15.91
C ILE A 378 -3.75 24.05 -15.77
N PRO A 379 -2.59 24.70 -15.63
CA PRO A 379 -1.32 24.01 -15.36
C PRO A 379 -1.38 23.19 -14.07
N VAL A 380 -0.94 21.94 -14.12
CA VAL A 380 -0.90 21.02 -12.97
C VAL A 380 0.37 21.25 -12.17
N LEU A 381 0.21 21.71 -10.92
CA LEU A 381 1.29 21.86 -9.94
C LEU A 381 1.60 20.53 -9.25
N GLY A 382 0.56 19.75 -8.94
CA GLY A 382 0.69 18.51 -8.20
C GLY A 382 -0.64 17.84 -7.94
N PHE A 383 -0.64 16.89 -7.00
CA PHE A 383 -1.82 16.17 -6.56
C PHE A 383 -1.96 16.27 -5.05
N GLY A 384 -3.18 16.48 -4.58
CA GLY A 384 -3.53 16.55 -3.17
C GLY A 384 -4.55 15.50 -2.81
N CYS A 385 -4.49 15.02 -1.58
CA CYS A 385 -5.50 14.14 -1.02
C CYS A 385 -6.43 14.96 -0.13
N TYR A 386 -7.74 14.73 -0.21
CA TYR A 386 -8.72 15.46 0.60
C TYR A 386 -9.76 14.53 1.20
N PHE A 387 -9.92 14.57 2.51
CA PHE A 387 -10.98 13.86 3.22
C PHE A 387 -12.31 14.60 3.11
N VAL A 388 -13.33 13.97 2.54
CA VAL A 388 -14.66 14.56 2.34
C VAL A 388 -15.42 14.62 3.65
N MET A 389 -15.87 15.82 4.01
CA MET A 389 -16.46 16.08 5.33
C MET A 389 -17.93 15.68 5.46
N GLN A 390 -18.70 15.74 4.36
CA GLN A 390 -20.15 15.54 4.36
C GLN A 390 -20.68 15.15 2.97
N PRO A 391 -21.90 14.57 2.89
CA PRO A 391 -22.64 14.47 1.64
C PRO A 391 -22.88 15.84 1.02
N SER A 392 -22.97 15.89 -0.31
CA SER A 392 -23.28 17.12 -1.05
C SER A 392 -24.80 17.24 -1.28
N ALA A 393 -25.34 18.45 -1.11
CA ALA A 393 -26.75 18.72 -1.36
C ALA A 393 -27.05 18.79 -2.87
N GLN A 394 -28.26 18.36 -3.26
CA GLN A 394 -28.72 18.46 -4.65
C GLN A 394 -29.43 19.79 -4.93
N GLN A 395 -28.95 20.90 -4.36
CA GLN A 395 -29.53 22.24 -4.52
C GLN A 395 -28.50 23.22 -5.06
N GLY A 396 -28.89 24.08 -6.01
CA GLY A 396 -27.97 24.91 -6.78
C GLY A 396 -27.00 25.76 -5.96
N ASN A 397 -27.52 26.38 -4.90
CA ASN A 397 -26.85 27.27 -3.96
C ASN A 397 -26.18 26.55 -2.77
N GLU A 398 -26.41 25.25 -2.60
CA GLU A 398 -25.90 24.43 -1.49
C GLU A 398 -25.05 23.24 -1.97
N ALA A 399 -24.77 23.16 -3.27
CA ALA A 399 -24.00 22.08 -3.91
C ALA A 399 -22.49 22.19 -3.69
N GLN A 400 -22.05 22.75 -2.55
CA GLN A 400 -20.64 22.77 -2.20
C GLN A 400 -20.14 21.36 -1.86
N ILE A 401 -18.84 21.14 -2.07
CA ILE A 401 -18.12 19.98 -1.54
C ILE A 401 -17.04 20.51 -0.63
N PHE A 402 -17.00 20.00 0.60
CA PHE A 402 -16.01 20.36 1.61
C PHE A 402 -15.06 19.20 1.80
N GLY A 403 -13.76 19.49 1.83
CA GLY A 403 -12.74 18.50 2.09
C GLY A 403 -11.61 19.05 2.92
N GLN A 404 -11.08 18.23 3.81
CA GLN A 404 -9.92 18.53 4.62
C GLN A 404 -8.66 18.01 3.93
N PHE A 405 -7.65 18.86 3.74
CA PHE A 405 -6.39 18.45 3.11
C PHE A 405 -5.66 17.43 3.98
N VAL A 406 -5.30 16.30 3.38
CA VAL A 406 -4.47 15.27 4.00
C VAL A 406 -3.19 15.15 3.19
N SER A 407 -2.05 15.02 3.87
CA SER A 407 -0.75 15.09 3.21
C SER A 407 -0.44 13.83 2.40
N VAL A 408 -1.04 12.68 2.75
CA VAL A 408 -0.78 11.37 2.13
C VAL A 408 -2.09 10.59 2.00
N CYS A 409 -2.23 9.84 0.92
CA CYS A 409 -3.29 8.85 0.72
C CYS A 409 -2.83 7.73 -0.21
N GLU A 410 -3.66 6.70 -0.41
CA GLU A 410 -3.38 5.65 -1.38
C GLU A 410 -3.28 6.19 -2.82
N GLY A 411 -2.13 5.95 -3.44
CA GLY A 411 -1.86 6.18 -4.86
C GLY A 411 -2.11 4.94 -5.70
N ASP A 412 -1.96 5.11 -7.00
CA ASP A 412 -2.09 4.08 -8.02
C ASP A 412 -0.97 4.20 -9.04
N ASN A 413 -1.07 3.44 -10.14
CA ASN A 413 -0.11 3.41 -11.25
C ASN A 413 1.26 2.81 -10.83
N VAL A 414 2.37 3.52 -11.03
CA VAL A 414 3.73 2.98 -10.81
C VAL A 414 4.48 3.74 -9.70
N PRO A 415 5.34 3.04 -8.94
CA PRO A 415 6.14 3.69 -7.91
C PRO A 415 7.15 4.63 -8.55
N GLY A 416 7.27 5.81 -7.97
CA GLY A 416 8.25 6.81 -8.33
C GLY A 416 9.67 6.38 -7.92
N PRO A 417 10.70 6.97 -8.55
CA PRO A 417 12.09 6.57 -8.34
C PRO A 417 12.67 7.01 -6.98
N ASN A 418 11.97 7.87 -6.22
CA ASN A 418 12.47 8.44 -4.98
C ASN A 418 11.52 8.16 -3.80
N PRO A 419 11.88 7.26 -2.86
CA PRO A 419 11.05 6.93 -1.71
C PRO A 419 10.95 8.04 -0.66
N ALA A 420 11.65 9.17 -0.85
CA ALA A 420 11.74 10.26 0.13
C ALA A 420 10.66 11.35 0.01
N ALA A 421 9.80 11.32 -1.01
CA ALA A 421 8.73 12.32 -1.12
C ALA A 421 7.49 11.88 -0.31
N ASN A 422 7.26 12.56 0.81
CA ASN A 422 6.28 12.14 1.83
C ASN A 422 4.89 12.75 1.63
N ALA A 423 4.50 13.11 0.41
CA ALA A 423 3.20 13.74 0.18
C ALA A 423 2.55 13.41 -1.16
N GLY A 424 1.22 13.48 -1.16
CA GLY A 424 0.36 13.08 -2.27
C GLY A 424 0.01 11.59 -2.25
N PRO A 425 -0.54 11.06 -3.35
CA PRO A 425 -0.90 9.65 -3.44
C PRO A 425 0.35 8.75 -3.50
N GLN A 426 0.40 7.74 -2.63
CA GLN A 426 1.54 6.82 -2.45
C GLN A 426 1.13 5.36 -2.62
N ILE A 427 1.98 4.56 -3.24
CA ILE A 427 1.79 3.11 -3.32
C ILE A 427 2.69 2.39 -2.33
N ILE A 428 2.22 1.28 -1.77
CA ILE A 428 3.04 0.41 -0.94
C ILE A 428 3.83 -0.53 -1.84
N GLN A 429 5.15 -0.57 -1.67
CA GLN A 429 6.03 -1.46 -2.41
C GLN A 429 7.05 -2.15 -1.49
N LEU A 430 7.65 -3.21 -2.02
CA LEU A 430 8.82 -3.85 -1.42
C LEU A 430 10.08 -3.05 -1.76
N TYR A 431 10.97 -2.96 -0.78
CA TYR A 431 12.29 -2.36 -0.92
C TYR A 431 13.37 -3.43 -0.78
N LYS A 432 14.50 -3.20 -1.44
CA LYS A 432 15.71 -3.98 -1.17
C LYS A 432 16.03 -3.87 0.30
N THR A 433 16.11 -5.00 0.98
CA THR A 433 16.23 -5.02 2.43
C THR A 433 17.69 -4.96 2.81
N TYR A 434 18.00 -4.24 3.88
CA TYR A 434 19.35 -4.14 4.42
C TYR A 434 19.45 -4.98 5.71
N ILE A 435 20.51 -5.79 5.83
CA ILE A 435 20.71 -6.73 6.96
C ILE A 435 20.94 -5.97 8.27
N ASP A 436 21.49 -4.76 8.18
CA ASP A 436 21.79 -3.89 9.31
C ASP A 436 21.34 -2.44 9.05
N ASN A 437 21.44 -1.60 10.07
CA ASN A 437 21.17 -0.16 9.97
C ASN A 437 22.28 0.61 9.22
N ASN A 438 23.31 -0.08 8.71
CA ASN A 438 24.46 0.48 8.01
C ASN A 438 24.36 0.32 6.49
N GLN A 439 23.15 0.08 5.96
CA GLN A 439 22.89 -0.07 4.53
C GLN A 439 23.63 -1.25 3.88
N THR A 440 23.98 -2.29 4.64
CA THR A 440 24.50 -3.54 4.07
C THR A 440 23.36 -4.26 3.34
N PRO A 441 23.37 -4.36 1.99
CA PRO A 441 22.27 -4.97 1.26
C PRO A 441 22.14 -6.44 1.65
N SER A 442 20.91 -6.91 1.84
CA SER A 442 20.64 -8.33 2.02
C SER A 442 20.99 -9.08 0.76
N THR A 443 21.64 -10.23 0.93
CA THR A 443 21.89 -11.18 -0.15
C THR A 443 20.61 -11.91 -0.58
N ASP A 444 19.54 -11.76 0.20
CA ASP A 444 18.26 -12.45 0.04
C ASP A 444 17.14 -11.59 -0.57
N SER A 445 17.40 -10.30 -0.86
CA SER A 445 16.41 -9.33 -1.35
C SER A 445 16.70 -8.74 -2.72
#